data_AF-A0AA47MWD4-F1
#
_entry.id   AF-A0AA47MWD4-F1
#
_cell.length_a   1.000
_cell.length_b   1.000
_cell.length_c   1.000
_cell.angle_alpha   90.00
_cell.angle_beta   90.00
_cell.angle_gamma   90.00
#
_symmetry.space_group_name_H-M   'P 1'
#
loop_
_entity.id
_entity.type
_entity.pdbx_description
1 polymer ?
#
loop_
_entity_poly.entity_id
_entity_poly.type
_entity_poly.pdbx_seq_one_letter_code
_entity_poly.pdbx_strand_id
1 'polypeptide(L)'
;MIRKKDRTSVDPSLSGNWAQVLFDNVYSDLKAHFLQFVSSQEKALTKLFSDLQPTTKKVSKLLECAVDFTPKQKELEQHQKRLIRVLAESKLQKFLRFYTESDLVVTDSIYVEFEEITEFTRRPIGHNCAQLWKDSAPG
;
A
#
# COMPACT_ATOMS: atom_id res chain seq x y z
N MET A 1 -80.53 -21.36 -23.31
CA MET A 1 -79.99 -20.11 -23.87
C MET A 1 -78.92 -19.58 -22.91
N ILE A 2 -77.66 -19.96 -23.12
CA ILE A 2 -76.55 -19.69 -22.18
C ILE A 2 -75.83 -18.42 -22.66
N ARG A 3 -75.82 -17.36 -21.83
CA ARG A 3 -75.09 -16.11 -22.11
C ARG A 3 -73.58 -16.38 -21.99
N LYS A 4 -72.83 -16.23 -23.08
CA LYS A 4 -71.36 -16.17 -23.03
C LYS A 4 -70.95 -14.90 -22.29
N LYS A 5 -70.18 -15.05 -21.21
CA LYS A 5 -69.55 -13.95 -20.49
C LYS A 5 -68.24 -13.65 -21.20
N ASP A 6 -68.21 -12.58 -21.98
CA ASP A 6 -66.98 -12.10 -22.63
C ASP A 6 -65.92 -11.81 -21.57
N ARG A 7 -64.78 -12.48 -21.72
CA ARG A 7 -63.62 -12.41 -20.82
C ARG A 7 -62.48 -11.62 -21.47
N THR A 8 -62.80 -10.46 -22.05
CA THR A 8 -61.80 -9.54 -22.60
C THR A 8 -62.17 -8.11 -22.25
N SER A 9 -62.05 -7.78 -20.97
CA SER A 9 -61.90 -6.41 -20.49
C SER A 9 -60.71 -6.45 -19.54
N VAL A 10 -59.52 -6.22 -20.09
CA VAL A 10 -58.36 -5.85 -19.27
C VAL A 10 -58.53 -4.37 -18.99
N ASP A 11 -58.65 -4.02 -17.72
CA ASP A 11 -58.74 -2.63 -17.27
C ASP A 11 -57.46 -1.87 -17.70
N PRO A 12 -57.57 -0.79 -18.52
CA PRO A 12 -56.41 -0.04 -18.99
C PRO A 12 -55.58 0.58 -17.87
N SER A 13 -56.16 0.75 -16.68
CA SER A 13 -55.49 1.32 -15.51
C SER A 13 -54.46 0.39 -14.85
N LEU A 14 -54.45 -0.90 -15.21
CA LEU A 14 -53.48 -1.89 -14.70
C LEU A 14 -52.26 -2.08 -15.63
N SER A 15 -52.14 -1.29 -16.70
CA SER A 15 -50.90 -1.19 -17.48
C SER A 15 -49.86 -0.31 -16.77
N GLY A 16 -49.53 -0.67 -15.53
CA GLY A 16 -48.41 -0.05 -14.82
C GLY A 16 -47.15 -0.18 -15.68
N ASN A 17 -46.43 0.93 -15.89
CA ASN A 17 -45.20 0.94 -16.66
C ASN A 17 -44.13 0.12 -15.91
N TRP A 18 -44.13 -1.20 -16.12
CA TRP A 18 -43.21 -2.13 -15.47
C TRP A 18 -41.74 -1.78 -15.74
N ALA A 19 -41.44 -1.14 -16.87
CA ALA A 19 -40.11 -0.63 -17.16
C ALA A 19 -39.71 0.47 -16.18
N GLN A 20 -40.62 1.38 -15.84
CA GLN A 20 -40.41 2.43 -14.84
C GLN A 20 -40.15 1.83 -13.46
N VAL A 21 -40.95 0.85 -13.03
CA VAL A 21 -40.80 0.18 -11.73
C VAL A 21 -39.49 -0.62 -11.64
N LEU A 22 -39.10 -1.28 -12.73
CA LEU A 22 -37.80 -1.98 -12.83
C LEU A 22 -36.63 -1.01 -12.77
N PHE A 23 -36.73 0.14 -13.45
CA PHE A 23 -35.67 1.15 -13.47
C PHE A 23 -35.54 1.88 -12.14
N ASP A 24 -36.67 2.30 -11.56
CA ASP A 24 -36.71 3.13 -10.35
C ASP A 24 -36.32 2.35 -9.09
N ASN A 25 -36.64 1.06 -9.03
CA ASN A 25 -36.34 0.25 -7.85
C ASN A 25 -35.11 -0.63 -8.09
N VAL A 26 -35.17 -1.57 -9.05
CA VAL A 26 -34.12 -2.59 -9.18
C VAL A 26 -32.81 -2.00 -9.68
N TYR A 27 -32.85 -1.15 -10.71
CA TYR A 27 -31.63 -0.53 -11.24
C TYR A 27 -31.07 0.53 -10.30
N SER A 28 -31.92 1.35 -9.67
CA SER A 28 -31.49 2.34 -8.68
C SER A 28 -30.78 1.69 -7.48
N ASP A 29 -31.38 0.63 -6.92
CA ASP A 29 -30.80 -0.12 -5.79
C ASP A 29 -29.48 -0.79 -6.20
N LEU A 30 -29.46 -1.46 -7.36
CA LEU A 30 -28.24 -2.09 -7.87
C LEU A 30 -27.11 -1.08 -8.09
N LYS A 31 -27.44 0.09 -8.66
CA LYS A 31 -26.50 1.19 -8.87
C LYS A 31 -26.00 1.75 -7.54
N ALA A 32 -26.88 1.95 -6.57
CA ALA A 32 -26.51 2.42 -5.23
C ALA A 32 -25.56 1.43 -4.54
N HIS A 33 -25.89 0.13 -4.55
CA HIS A 33 -25.03 -0.92 -4.00
C HIS A 33 -23.67 -1.00 -4.70
N PHE A 34 -23.64 -0.90 -6.03
CA PHE A 34 -22.39 -0.90 -6.78
C PHE A 34 -21.53 0.31 -6.45
N LEU A 35 -22.11 1.51 -6.39
CA LEU A 35 -21.39 2.74 -6.03
C LEU A 35 -20.87 2.69 -4.58
N GLN A 36 -21.69 2.17 -3.65
CA GLN A 36 -21.29 1.93 -2.27
C GLN A 36 -20.09 0.98 -2.19
N PHE A 37 -20.13 -0.12 -2.95
CA PHE A 37 -19.04 -1.09 -3.04
C PHE A 37 -17.76 -0.44 -3.57
N VAL A 38 -17.83 0.26 -4.70
CA VAL A 38 -16.67 0.94 -5.30
C VAL A 38 -16.07 1.97 -4.34
N SER A 39 -16.90 2.78 -3.68
CA SER A 39 -16.43 3.76 -2.69
C SER A 39 -15.76 3.08 -1.49
N SER A 40 -16.27 1.94 -1.04
CA SER A 40 -15.64 1.16 0.03
C SER A 40 -14.25 0.67 -0.38
N GLN A 41 -14.11 0.17 -1.61
CA GLN A 41 -12.83 -0.31 -2.14
C GLN A 41 -11.82 0.83 -2.29
N GLU A 42 -12.24 2.00 -2.77
CA GLU A 42 -11.40 3.19 -2.86
C GLU A 42 -10.84 3.59 -1.49
N LYS A 43 -11.70 3.62 -0.46
CA LYS A 43 -11.28 3.91 0.92
C LYS A 43 -10.28 2.88 1.45
N ALA A 44 -10.52 1.60 1.18
CA ALA A 44 -9.62 0.52 1.60
C ALA A 44 -8.24 0.65 0.95
N LEU A 45 -8.18 0.90 -0.37
CA LEU A 45 -6.93 1.12 -1.09
C LEU A 45 -6.21 2.38 -0.61
N THR A 46 -6.94 3.49 -0.43
CA THR A 46 -6.37 4.74 0.07
C THR A 46 -5.73 4.55 1.45
N LYS A 47 -6.42 3.81 2.34
CA LYS A 47 -5.88 3.44 3.65
C LYS A 47 -4.63 2.59 3.53
N LEU A 48 -4.65 1.56 2.68
CA LEU A 48 -3.50 0.69 2.43
C LEU A 48 -2.28 1.51 1.97
N PHE A 49 -2.43 2.39 0.97
CA PHE A 49 -1.33 3.22 0.48
C PHE A 49 -0.81 4.21 1.54
N SER A 50 -1.70 4.76 2.38
CA SER A 50 -1.33 5.59 3.52
C SER A 50 -0.53 4.81 4.57
N ASP A 51 -0.97 3.59 4.87
CA ASP A 51 -0.31 2.69 5.83
C ASP A 51 1.05 2.20 5.32
N LEU A 52 1.27 2.16 4.00
CA LEU A 52 2.57 1.84 3.39
C LEU A 52 3.50 3.05 3.26
N GLN A 53 3.01 4.28 3.48
CA GLN A 53 3.87 5.47 3.37
C GLN A 53 5.04 5.41 4.36
N PRO A 54 6.27 5.71 3.90
CA PRO A 54 7.44 5.71 4.75
C PRO A 54 7.37 6.86 5.74
N THR A 55 7.63 6.53 6.99
CA THR A 55 7.86 7.52 8.04
C THR A 55 9.20 7.25 8.69
N THR A 56 9.83 8.27 9.26
CA THR A 56 11.10 8.12 9.98
C THR A 56 11.03 6.99 11.01
N LYS A 57 9.89 6.85 11.71
CA LYS A 57 9.61 5.78 12.68
C LYS A 57 9.56 4.40 12.04
N LYS A 58 8.85 4.22 10.92
CA LYS A 58 8.77 2.93 10.22
C LYS A 58 10.14 2.54 9.67
N VAL A 59 10.79 3.44 8.93
CA VAL A 59 12.10 3.18 8.31
C VAL A 59 13.19 2.90 9.36
N SER A 60 13.20 3.62 10.50
CA SER A 60 14.16 3.34 11.57
C SER A 60 13.97 1.97 12.22
N LYS A 61 12.76 1.40 12.18
CA LYS A 61 12.46 0.06 12.71
C LYS A 61 12.81 -1.06 11.73
N LEU A 62 12.81 -0.77 10.43
CA LEU A 62 13.17 -1.74 9.39
C LEU A 62 14.66 -2.12 9.45
N LEU A 63 15.52 -1.22 9.92
CA LEU A 63 16.94 -1.49 9.97
C LEU A 63 17.26 -2.54 11.04
N GLU A 64 17.48 -3.76 10.58
CA GLU A 64 17.98 -4.87 11.38
C GLU A 64 19.51 -4.89 11.31
N CYS A 65 20.12 -5.11 12.46
CA CYS A 65 21.55 -5.03 12.67
C CYS A 65 22.03 -6.35 13.27
N ALA A 66 23.16 -6.85 12.79
CA ALA A 66 23.72 -8.09 13.33
C ALA A 66 24.12 -7.90 14.80
N VAL A 67 23.97 -8.97 15.58
CA VAL A 67 24.18 -8.95 17.04
C VAL A 67 25.64 -8.66 17.42
N ASP A 68 26.57 -8.99 16.52
CA ASP A 68 28.01 -9.06 16.80
C ASP A 68 28.80 -7.84 16.27
N PHE A 69 28.17 -6.67 16.21
CA PHE A 69 28.85 -5.45 15.74
C PHE A 69 29.96 -4.97 16.68
N THR A 70 31.08 -4.56 16.08
CA THR A 70 32.16 -3.85 16.77
C THR A 70 31.67 -2.49 17.27
N PRO A 71 32.34 -1.86 18.26
CA PRO A 71 31.97 -0.54 18.76
C PRO A 71 31.86 0.53 17.65
N LYS A 72 32.75 0.48 16.64
CA LYS A 72 32.74 1.39 15.49
C LYS A 72 31.52 1.17 14.59
N GLN A 73 31.18 -0.09 14.32
CA GLN A 73 30.00 -0.45 13.53
C GLN A 73 28.70 0.01 14.24
N LYS A 74 28.64 -0.14 15.57
CA LYS A 74 27.52 0.40 16.38
C LYS A 74 27.42 1.92 16.32
N GLU A 75 28.55 2.63 16.32
CA GLU A 75 28.55 4.09 16.18
C GLU A 75 28.01 4.54 14.82
N LEU A 76 28.44 3.85 13.75
CA LEU A 76 27.98 4.09 12.38
C LEU A 76 26.48 3.81 12.23
N GLU A 77 25.99 2.68 12.77
CA GLU A 77 24.57 2.35 12.86
C GLU A 77 23.77 3.48 13.55
N GLN A 78 24.25 3.97 14.70
CA GLN A 78 23.59 5.07 15.39
C GLN A 78 23.59 6.36 14.56
N HIS A 79 24.64 6.61 13.78
CA HIS A 79 24.72 7.74 12.86
C HIS A 79 23.70 7.61 11.73
N GLN A 80 23.56 6.43 11.13
CA GLN A 80 22.55 6.14 10.11
C GLN A 80 21.12 6.33 10.65
N LYS A 81 20.82 5.78 11.84
CA LYS A 81 19.52 5.97 12.51
C LYS A 81 19.24 7.45 12.81
N ARG A 82 20.25 8.23 13.20
CA ARG A 82 20.14 9.69 13.37
C ARG A 82 19.85 10.39 12.06
N LEU A 83 20.53 10.02 10.98
CA LEU A 83 20.30 10.57 9.64
C LEU A 83 18.86 10.33 9.18
N ILE A 84 18.35 9.10 9.28
CA ILE A 84 16.98 8.75 8.90
C ILE A 84 15.95 9.59 9.66
N ARG A 85 16.19 9.86 10.95
CA ARG A 85 15.28 10.69 11.76
C ARG A 85 15.18 12.14 11.31
N VAL A 86 16.22 12.68 10.67
CA VAL A 86 16.25 14.07 10.17
C VAL A 86 15.90 14.18 8.68
N LEU A 87 15.71 13.06 7.98
CA LEU A 87 15.31 13.08 6.58
C LEU A 87 13.86 13.53 6.42
N ALA A 88 13.62 14.41 5.44
CA ALA A 88 12.29 14.72 4.95
C ALA A 88 11.68 13.50 4.23
N GLU A 89 10.34 13.45 4.15
CA GLU A 89 9.59 12.35 3.55
C GLU A 89 10.03 12.00 2.11
N SER A 90 10.24 13.00 1.26
CA SER A 90 10.72 12.81 -0.11
C SER A 90 12.12 12.21 -0.21
N LYS A 91 12.93 12.33 0.86
CA LYS A 91 14.24 11.69 0.96
C LYS A 91 14.15 10.29 1.55
N LEU A 92 13.16 10.02 2.42
CA LEU A 92 12.87 8.68 2.94
C LEU A 92 12.41 7.72 1.84
N GLN A 93 11.57 8.20 0.92
CA GLN A 93 11.14 7.42 -0.25
C GLN A 93 12.35 7.03 -1.12
N LYS A 94 13.22 7.99 -1.44
CA LYS A 94 14.47 7.74 -2.19
C LYS A 94 15.41 6.79 -1.45
N PHE A 95 15.49 6.91 -0.13
CA PHE A 95 16.25 6.00 0.72
C PHE A 95 15.72 4.57 0.56
N LEU A 96 14.42 4.36 0.72
CA LEU A 96 13.82 3.03 0.54
C LEU A 96 14.06 2.51 -0.88
N ARG A 97 13.81 3.33 -1.91
CA ARG A 97 14.02 2.92 -3.29
C ARG A 97 15.46 2.47 -3.57
N PHE A 98 16.44 3.05 -2.89
CA PHE A 98 17.83 2.63 -3.03
C PHE A 98 18.10 1.23 -2.45
N TYR A 99 17.44 0.85 -1.35
CA TYR A 99 17.70 -0.41 -0.65
C TYR A 99 16.68 -1.52 -0.96
N THR A 100 15.47 -1.16 -1.41
CA THR A 100 14.34 -2.10 -1.60
C THR A 100 13.67 -1.96 -2.96
N GLU A 101 14.14 -1.04 -3.81
CA GLU A 101 13.52 -0.67 -5.11
C GLU A 101 12.09 -0.13 -5.02
N SER A 102 11.58 0.08 -3.81
CA SER A 102 10.24 0.57 -3.55
C SER A 102 10.30 1.91 -2.82
N ASP A 103 9.43 2.85 -3.20
CA ASP A 103 9.24 4.09 -2.44
C ASP A 103 8.33 3.87 -1.19
N LEU A 104 7.77 2.67 -1.03
CA LEU A 104 6.86 2.27 0.05
C LEU A 104 7.49 1.22 0.97
N VAL A 105 7.00 1.15 2.21
CA VAL A 105 7.40 0.13 3.20
C VAL A 105 6.69 -1.19 2.89
N VAL A 106 7.30 -2.02 2.05
CA VAL A 106 6.76 -3.32 1.59
C VAL A 106 7.51 -4.53 2.16
N THR A 107 8.50 -4.30 3.01
CA THR A 107 9.29 -5.32 3.69
C THR A 107 9.24 -5.10 5.20
N ASP A 108 9.47 -6.16 5.97
CA ASP A 108 9.53 -6.13 7.43
C ASP A 108 10.93 -5.77 7.95
N SER A 109 11.98 -6.02 7.16
CA SER A 109 13.37 -5.75 7.53
C SER A 109 14.25 -5.33 6.34
N ILE A 110 15.31 -4.59 6.65
CA ILE A 110 16.45 -4.24 5.79
C ILE A 110 17.70 -4.58 6.60
N TYR A 111 18.50 -5.52 6.11
CA TYR A 111 19.67 -6.01 6.81
C TYR A 111 20.88 -5.12 6.53
N VAL A 112 21.52 -4.61 7.57
CA VAL A 112 22.78 -3.86 7.44
C VAL A 112 23.95 -4.81 7.68
N GLU A 113 24.78 -4.99 6.66
CA GLU A 113 26.05 -5.69 6.72
C GLU A 113 27.19 -4.69 6.59
N PHE A 114 28.30 -4.93 7.28
CA PHE A 114 29.50 -4.12 7.16
C PHE A 114 30.58 -4.88 6.39
N GLU A 115 31.11 -4.27 5.34
CA GLU A 115 32.23 -4.80 4.57
C GLU A 115 33.51 -4.05 4.94
N GLU A 116 34.65 -4.77 4.93
CA GLU A 116 35.94 -4.21 5.28
C GLU A 116 36.33 -3.14 4.25
N ILE A 117 36.73 -1.94 4.72
CA ILE A 117 37.10 -0.85 3.82
C ILE A 117 38.33 -1.26 3.01
N THR A 118 38.14 -1.48 1.71
CA THR A 118 39.23 -1.54 0.72
C THR A 118 39.36 -0.20 0.00
N GLU A 119 40.44 -0.03 -0.76
CA GLU A 119 40.71 1.18 -1.57
C GLU A 119 39.57 1.51 -2.56
N PHE A 120 38.73 0.51 -2.87
CA PHE A 120 37.68 0.55 -3.90
C PHE A 120 36.25 0.63 -3.34
N THR A 121 36.02 0.41 -2.04
CA THR A 121 34.69 0.49 -1.40
C THR A 121 34.51 1.84 -0.73
N ARG A 122 33.89 2.81 -1.43
CA ARG A 122 33.69 4.19 -0.93
C ARG A 122 32.24 4.61 -0.69
N ARG A 123 31.25 3.79 -1.06
CA ARG A 123 29.82 4.11 -0.91
C ARG A 123 29.04 2.88 -0.51
N PRO A 124 27.92 3.05 0.22
CA PRO A 124 27.02 1.96 0.52
C PRO A 124 26.52 1.26 -0.75
N ILE A 125 26.46 -0.07 -0.73
CA ILE A 125 25.96 -0.89 -1.83
C ILE A 125 24.62 -1.47 -1.40
N GLY A 126 23.57 -1.20 -2.19
CA GLY A 126 22.26 -1.82 -2.04
C GLY A 126 22.17 -3.08 -2.89
N HIS A 127 21.92 -4.23 -2.26
CA HIS A 127 21.50 -5.44 -2.95
C HIS A 127 19.97 -5.58 -2.86
N ASN A 128 19.30 -4.95 -3.81
CA ASN A 128 17.85 -4.94 -4.01
C ASN A 128 17.13 -6.29 -3.81
N CYS A 129 17.60 -7.38 -4.42
CA CYS A 129 16.94 -8.69 -4.35
C CYS A 129 17.16 -9.43 -3.01
N ALA A 130 18.13 -8.99 -2.22
CA ALA A 130 18.46 -9.59 -0.93
C ALA A 130 18.09 -8.70 0.27
N GLN A 131 17.62 -7.47 0.02
CA GLN A 131 17.34 -6.46 1.06
C GLN A 131 18.56 -6.19 1.96
N LEU A 132 19.76 -6.30 1.38
CA LEU A 132 21.03 -6.08 2.08
C LEU A 132 21.56 -4.69 1.78
N TRP A 133 21.90 -3.97 2.84
CA TRP A 133 22.68 -2.75 2.82
C TRP A 133 24.10 -3.09 3.28
N LYS A 134 25.07 -3.04 2.37
CA LYS A 134 26.49 -3.10 2.74
C LYS A 134 27.06 -1.71 2.97
N ASP A 135 27.58 -1.44 4.16
CA ASP A 135 28.31 -0.21 4.48
C ASP A 135 29.78 -0.52 4.81
N SER A 136 30.68 0.43 4.63
CA SER A 136 32.11 0.19 4.80
C SER A 136 32.57 0.67 6.19
N ALA A 137 33.16 -0.21 7.00
CA ALA A 137 33.68 0.14 8.33
C ALA A 137 35.15 -0.28 8.50
N PRO A 138 36.00 0.51 9.19
CA PRO A 138 37.36 0.08 9.48
C PRO A 138 37.36 -0.96 10.60
N GLY A 139 38.15 -2.02 10.43
CA GLY A 139 38.37 -3.08 11.43
C GLY A 139 38.74 -2.59 12.82
#